data_AF-A0A2T0LRV0-F1
#
_entry.id   AF-A0A2T0LRV0-F1
#
_cell.length_a   1.000
_cell.length_b   1.000
_cell.length_c   1.000
_cell.angle_alpha   90.00
_cell.angle_beta   90.00
_cell.angle_gamma   90.00
#
_symmetry.space_group_name_H-M   'P 1'
#
loop_
_entity.id
_entity.type
_entity.pdbx_description
1 polymer ?
#
loop_
_entity_poly.entity_id
_entity_poly.type
_entity_poly.pdbx_seq_one_letter_code
_entity_poly.pdbx_strand_id
1 'polypeptide(L)'
;MPTLTLENDVRQFLGSITRRERRFAAAGTLITLLVLVPVVAVADPGLVPGTPAQSATEQAVDAARGDSCRDTLPADTPDYVVCRWLTPPQDAAAVAAFWGADGGANLEQAQPLPAQYVRCNRKTDLSTSTTCKGGTTFCRQLPSGWYQCTDETNGKVTYERYVNGKKQVQSTPPPSPSTTTSSTTWPTSSPTPSSPDTASTPLPTPTPSNETETLPPDGNPPDAGTPTTDPSTPSASVPTVTAEPTTSTTSTAPEPSNGAADGDFIATAKKAHLRIWLETDLADDYLAGDTAFTTALQHLVTDAKRTDVTGVKFADNLAYTGFSTEQQVIRFLNRATQALRAALPGKRLAIGVVVPELGCGDSQPCITALRKRAPLVTKQHVNRYLKAGDVDRVEIAGGLFGRTYRQYQVTDPKTGKPTSITPALATRAQWMSIKALEWDTLAQIGVREYGLAHTGDTSPWTTAQATAQIEARIGTAIGLGASTITLWGHNATADGQTYRLLNADLADNPTWNALTGQGLRGRLAVVIDPASTERGAADIVHYAKGVSEIFILI
;
A
#
# COMPACT_ATOMS: atom_id res chain seq x y z
N MET A 1 -1.22 26.15 26.18
CA MET A 1 -2.10 25.33 25.33
C MET A 1 -1.92 23.86 25.72
N PRO A 2 -2.97 23.04 25.77
CA PRO A 2 -2.82 21.61 26.08
C PRO A 2 -2.22 20.85 24.89
N THR A 3 -1.17 20.07 25.15
CA THR A 3 -0.55 19.17 24.15
C THR A 3 -1.41 17.92 23.94
N LEU A 4 -2.41 18.03 23.06
CA LEU A 4 -3.06 16.86 22.48
C LEU A 4 -2.02 16.06 21.68
N THR A 5 -1.76 14.83 22.10
CA THR A 5 -0.74 13.97 21.50
C THR A 5 -1.30 13.20 20.30
N LEU A 6 -0.60 13.27 19.15
CA LEU A 6 -0.84 12.51 17.91
C LEU A 6 -0.77 10.96 18.07
N GLU A 7 -0.58 10.50 19.30
CA GLU A 7 -0.75 9.11 19.71
C GLU A 7 -2.24 8.74 19.83
N ASN A 8 -3.07 9.66 20.36
CA ASN A 8 -4.50 9.47 20.51
C ASN A 8 -5.19 9.41 19.15
N ASP A 9 -5.15 10.46 18.33
CA ASP A 9 -5.88 10.54 17.05
C ASP A 9 -5.75 9.27 16.19
N VAL A 10 -4.53 8.74 16.03
CA VAL A 10 -4.27 7.55 15.21
C VAL A 10 -4.77 6.27 15.88
N ARG A 11 -4.60 6.11 17.20
CA ARG A 11 -5.18 4.96 17.93
C ARG A 11 -6.70 5.08 18.10
N GLN A 12 -7.25 6.28 18.11
CA GLN A 12 -8.66 6.56 18.29
C GLN A 12 -9.43 6.29 16.99
N PHE A 13 -8.85 6.68 15.84
CA PHE A 13 -9.34 6.35 14.50
C PHE A 13 -9.22 4.85 14.20
N LEU A 14 -8.03 4.25 14.31
CA LEU A 14 -7.85 2.81 14.06
C LEU A 14 -8.63 1.97 15.09
N GLY A 15 -8.58 2.36 16.37
CA GLY A 15 -9.37 1.77 17.44
C GLY A 15 -10.81 2.25 17.50
N SER A 16 -11.34 2.93 16.48
CA SER A 16 -12.79 3.01 16.21
C SER A 16 -13.21 2.06 15.08
N ILE A 17 -12.32 1.76 14.12
CA ILE A 17 -12.54 0.76 13.07
C ILE A 17 -12.71 -0.64 13.67
N THR A 18 -11.85 -1.03 14.62
CA THR A 18 -11.87 -2.38 15.21
C THR A 18 -12.88 -2.57 16.35
N ARG A 19 -13.74 -1.58 16.64
CA ARG A 19 -14.44 -1.48 17.95
C ARG A 19 -15.79 -2.24 18.05
N ARG A 20 -15.91 -3.47 17.52
CA ARG A 20 -17.04 -4.38 17.89
C ARG A 20 -16.93 -4.81 19.36
N GLU A 21 -15.72 -4.97 19.89
CA GLU A 21 -15.40 -5.43 21.25
C GLU A 21 -15.44 -4.32 22.33
N ARG A 22 -16.63 -3.82 22.68
CA ARG A 22 -16.84 -3.04 23.94
C ARG A 22 -18.13 -3.37 24.71
N ARG A 23 -18.83 -4.47 24.38
CA ARG A 23 -20.13 -4.82 25.00
C ARG A 23 -20.16 -6.06 25.90
N PHE A 24 -19.06 -6.79 26.06
CA PHE A 24 -19.00 -8.00 26.90
C PHE A 24 -18.06 -7.95 28.12
N ALA A 25 -17.75 -6.74 28.63
CA ALA A 25 -16.96 -6.53 29.84
C ALA A 25 -17.80 -6.04 31.05
N ALA A 26 -19.06 -6.49 31.17
CA ALA A 26 -20.02 -6.01 32.18
C ALA A 26 -20.81 -7.11 32.92
N ALA A 27 -20.40 -8.38 32.82
CA ALA A 27 -20.90 -9.48 33.65
C ALA A 27 -19.85 -10.60 33.72
N GLY A 28 -19.28 -10.87 34.90
CA GLY A 28 -18.28 -11.94 35.05
C GLY A 28 -17.40 -11.86 36.30
N THR A 29 -17.89 -12.40 37.41
CA THR A 29 -17.11 -13.19 38.39
C THR A 29 -15.87 -12.56 39.05
N LEU A 30 -16.08 -12.10 40.29
CA LEU A 30 -15.08 -11.98 41.36
C LEU A 30 -14.37 -13.33 41.65
N ILE A 31 -13.24 -13.35 42.38
CA ILE A 31 -12.31 -14.50 42.71
C ILE A 31 -11.08 -14.49 41.78
N THR A 32 -9.80 -14.54 42.24
CA THR A 32 -9.19 -15.01 43.51
C THR A 32 -8.15 -14.02 44.08
N LEU A 33 -7.75 -14.19 45.35
CA LEU A 33 -6.68 -13.43 46.02
C LEU A 33 -5.55 -14.37 46.51
N LEU A 34 -4.28 -13.98 46.30
CA LEU A 34 -3.02 -14.57 46.82
C LEU A 34 -2.68 -16.06 46.52
N VAL A 35 -1.42 -16.30 46.14
CA VAL A 35 -0.37 -17.01 46.91
C VAL A 35 1.01 -16.70 46.25
N LEU A 36 2.12 -16.82 46.99
CA LEU A 36 3.47 -16.41 46.57
C LEU A 36 4.40 -17.61 46.24
N VAL A 37 5.32 -17.41 45.27
CA VAL A 37 6.79 -17.67 45.32
C VAL A 37 7.26 -19.08 45.79
N PRO A 38 8.08 -19.83 44.99
CA PRO A 38 9.47 -19.39 44.81
C PRO A 38 10.15 -19.61 43.44
N VAL A 39 11.28 -18.89 43.31
CA VAL A 39 12.29 -18.98 42.25
C VAL A 39 13.06 -20.31 42.34
N VAL A 40 13.40 -20.89 41.19
CA VAL A 40 14.51 -21.83 41.04
C VAL A 40 15.44 -21.31 39.95
N ALA A 41 16.72 -21.13 40.27
CA ALA A 41 17.75 -20.80 39.30
C ALA A 41 18.42 -22.08 38.78
N VAL A 42 18.71 -22.14 37.48
CA VAL A 42 19.57 -23.16 36.85
C VAL A 42 20.56 -22.41 35.96
N ALA A 43 21.82 -22.84 35.97
CA ALA A 43 22.95 -22.09 35.39
C ALA A 43 23.23 -22.43 33.92
N ASP A 44 23.88 -21.49 33.24
CA ASP A 44 24.53 -21.68 31.94
C ASP A 44 25.58 -22.81 31.95
N PRO A 45 25.83 -23.40 30.77
CA PRO A 45 27.23 -23.53 30.36
C PRO A 45 27.50 -23.19 28.88
N GLY A 46 28.49 -22.32 28.64
CA GLY A 46 29.37 -22.43 27.47
C GLY A 46 29.12 -21.49 26.29
N LEU A 47 29.54 -20.22 26.40
CA LEU A 47 29.81 -19.36 25.24
C LEU A 47 31.22 -19.62 24.68
N VAL A 48 31.32 -19.86 23.37
CA VAL A 48 32.59 -19.89 22.61
C VAL A 48 32.73 -18.58 21.82
N PRO A 49 33.81 -17.80 21.97
CA PRO A 49 33.91 -16.47 21.38
C PRO A 49 34.61 -16.44 20.00
N GLY A 50 34.11 -15.58 19.12
CA GLY A 50 34.93 -14.85 18.13
C GLY A 50 35.03 -15.43 16.72
N THR A 51 34.28 -14.84 15.79
CA THR A 51 34.62 -14.85 14.35
C THR A 51 34.30 -13.48 13.76
N PRO A 52 35.29 -12.67 13.37
CA PRO A 52 35.04 -11.37 12.74
C PRO A 52 34.59 -11.56 11.28
N ALA A 53 33.63 -10.75 10.83
CA ALA A 53 33.23 -10.73 9.43
C ALA A 53 34.34 -10.13 8.54
N GLN A 54 34.61 -10.78 7.41
CA GLN A 54 35.51 -10.24 6.39
C GLN A 54 34.76 -9.20 5.54
N SER A 55 35.22 -7.95 5.55
CA SER A 55 34.81 -6.95 4.58
C SER A 55 35.52 -7.23 3.25
N ALA A 56 34.79 -7.69 2.24
CA ALA A 56 35.31 -7.77 0.88
C ALA A 56 35.51 -6.35 0.32
N THR A 57 36.71 -6.05 -0.17
CA THR A 57 36.97 -4.84 -0.94
C THR A 57 36.43 -5.01 -2.36
N GLU A 58 35.42 -4.23 -2.70
CA GLU A 58 34.73 -4.26 -4.00
C GLU A 58 35.70 -3.91 -5.15
N GLN A 59 35.85 -4.83 -6.11
CA GLN A 59 36.74 -4.66 -7.25
C GLN A 59 35.93 -4.14 -8.44
N ALA A 60 36.37 -3.03 -9.06
CA ALA A 60 35.63 -2.41 -10.15
C ALA A 60 35.62 -3.29 -11.41
N VAL A 61 34.46 -3.39 -12.07
CA VAL A 61 34.24 -4.26 -13.23
C VAL A 61 34.81 -3.64 -14.52
N ASP A 62 35.69 -4.35 -15.21
CA ASP A 62 36.26 -3.93 -16.50
C ASP A 62 35.49 -4.57 -17.67
N ALA A 63 34.37 -3.96 -18.03
CA ALA A 63 33.51 -4.42 -19.13
C ALA A 63 34.21 -4.53 -20.50
N ALA A 64 35.42 -3.97 -20.67
CA ALA A 64 36.20 -4.15 -21.90
C ALA A 64 36.84 -5.54 -22.02
N ARG A 65 36.88 -6.34 -20.94
CA ARG A 65 37.42 -7.72 -20.93
C ARG A 65 36.42 -8.80 -21.30
N GLY A 66 35.12 -8.46 -21.29
CA GLY A 66 34.03 -9.42 -21.52
C GLY A 66 33.46 -10.05 -20.24
N ASP A 67 33.92 -9.63 -19.07
CA ASP A 67 33.36 -10.02 -17.77
C ASP A 67 31.87 -9.67 -17.73
N SER A 68 31.01 -10.64 -17.43
CA SER A 68 29.56 -10.43 -17.38
C SER A 68 29.07 -10.21 -15.95
N CYS A 69 27.88 -9.62 -15.80
CA CYS A 69 27.26 -9.44 -14.48
C CYS A 69 26.94 -10.77 -13.77
N ARG A 70 27.04 -11.92 -14.46
CA ARG A 70 26.99 -13.25 -13.86
C ARG A 70 28.24 -13.56 -13.04
N ASP A 71 29.40 -13.16 -13.54
CA ASP A 71 30.71 -13.57 -13.04
C ASP A 71 31.13 -12.84 -11.76
N THR A 72 30.40 -11.78 -11.41
CA THR A 72 30.55 -10.97 -10.19
C THR A 72 29.60 -11.38 -9.05
N LEU A 73 28.79 -12.43 -9.22
CA LEU A 73 27.73 -12.82 -8.28
C LEU A 73 27.95 -14.25 -7.72
N PRO A 74 27.48 -14.54 -6.50
CA PRO A 74 27.49 -15.91 -5.96
C PRO A 74 26.77 -16.90 -6.89
N ALA A 75 27.32 -18.11 -7.02
CA ALA A 75 26.88 -19.12 -8.00
C ALA A 75 25.45 -19.65 -7.77
N ASP A 76 24.86 -19.36 -6.60
CA ASP A 76 23.48 -19.61 -6.20
C ASP A 76 22.50 -18.47 -6.56
N THR A 77 22.98 -17.37 -7.16
CA THR A 77 22.13 -16.26 -7.64
C THR A 77 21.36 -16.65 -8.91
N PRO A 78 20.01 -16.59 -8.95
CA PRO A 78 19.27 -17.06 -10.11
C PRO A 78 19.41 -16.14 -11.34
N ASP A 79 19.81 -16.72 -12.48
CA ASP A 79 20.13 -16.04 -13.75
C ASP A 79 19.14 -14.97 -14.23
N TYR A 80 17.85 -15.10 -13.90
CA TYR A 80 16.80 -14.19 -14.35
C TYR A 80 16.70 -12.89 -13.53
N VAL A 81 17.31 -12.82 -12.34
CA VAL A 81 17.09 -11.75 -11.34
C VAL A 81 17.82 -10.45 -11.71
N VAL A 82 19.03 -10.53 -12.26
CA VAL A 82 19.90 -9.35 -12.45
C VAL A 82 20.07 -8.96 -13.92
N CYS A 83 20.44 -9.90 -14.79
CA CYS A 83 20.96 -9.60 -16.13
C CYS A 83 19.93 -9.10 -17.17
N ARG A 84 18.63 -8.96 -16.83
CA ARG A 84 17.59 -8.60 -17.82
C ARG A 84 17.04 -7.18 -17.72
N TRP A 85 17.11 -6.53 -16.54
CA TRP A 85 16.40 -5.27 -16.31
C TRP A 85 17.11 -4.23 -15.42
N LEU A 86 18.25 -4.54 -14.80
CA LEU A 86 18.96 -3.61 -13.92
C LEU A 86 20.44 -3.47 -14.28
N THR A 87 20.93 -2.23 -14.22
CA THR A 87 22.36 -1.89 -14.18
C THR A 87 22.88 -2.18 -12.76
N PRO A 88 24.17 -2.55 -12.57
CA PRO A 88 24.72 -2.75 -11.22
C PRO A 88 24.52 -1.54 -10.29
N PRO A 89 24.42 -1.73 -8.96
CA PRO A 89 24.07 -0.65 -8.02
C PRO A 89 24.97 0.60 -8.11
N GLN A 90 26.26 0.41 -8.36
CA GLN A 90 27.25 1.47 -8.58
C GLN A 90 26.93 2.31 -9.83
N ASP A 91 26.40 1.68 -10.88
CA ASP A 91 26.03 2.32 -12.15
C ASP A 91 24.61 2.88 -12.13
N ALA A 92 23.76 2.46 -11.18
CA ALA A 92 22.37 2.91 -11.08
C ALA A 92 22.28 4.44 -10.91
N ALA A 93 23.25 5.07 -10.25
CA ALA A 93 23.36 6.53 -10.17
C ALA A 93 23.73 7.16 -11.53
N ALA A 94 24.66 6.56 -12.28
CA ALA A 94 25.05 7.01 -13.62
C ALA A 94 23.93 6.83 -14.65
N VAL A 95 23.13 5.76 -14.54
CA VAL A 95 21.96 5.51 -15.39
C VAL A 95 20.77 6.40 -15.02
N ALA A 96 20.52 6.66 -13.74
CA ALA A 96 19.55 7.67 -13.31
C ALA A 96 19.94 9.07 -13.82
N ALA A 97 21.23 9.42 -13.74
CA ALA A 97 21.77 10.65 -14.33
C ALA A 97 21.60 10.67 -15.86
N PHE A 98 21.92 9.59 -16.57
CA PHE A 98 21.73 9.49 -18.03
C PHE A 98 20.26 9.71 -18.45
N TRP A 99 19.29 9.07 -17.78
CA TRP A 99 17.88 9.26 -18.10
C TRP A 99 17.37 10.66 -17.74
N GLY A 100 17.97 11.32 -16.73
CA GLY A 100 17.59 12.66 -16.26
C GLY A 100 18.29 13.83 -16.96
N ALA A 101 19.49 13.65 -17.51
CA ALA A 101 20.39 14.72 -17.92
C ALA A 101 19.86 15.64 -19.03
N ASP A 102 19.07 15.10 -19.97
CA ASP A 102 18.54 15.85 -21.13
C ASP A 102 17.02 16.09 -20.99
N GLY A 103 16.58 16.51 -19.81
CA GLY A 103 15.17 16.89 -19.56
C GLY A 103 14.14 15.77 -19.74
N GLY A 104 14.57 14.52 -19.87
CA GLY A 104 13.74 13.35 -20.22
C GLY A 104 13.78 12.96 -21.70
N ALA A 105 14.52 13.65 -22.58
CA ALA A 105 14.61 13.31 -24.00
C ALA A 105 15.23 11.92 -24.27
N ASN A 106 16.12 11.44 -23.40
CA ASN A 106 16.59 10.06 -23.44
C ASN A 106 15.45 9.08 -23.13
N LEU A 107 14.64 9.37 -22.10
CA LEU A 107 13.44 8.60 -21.74
C LEU A 107 12.41 8.58 -22.89
N GLU A 108 12.19 9.72 -23.54
CA GLU A 108 11.31 9.86 -24.73
C GLU A 108 11.79 8.99 -25.90
N GLN A 109 13.11 8.94 -26.16
CA GLN A 109 13.72 8.06 -27.17
C GLN A 109 13.67 6.56 -26.83
N ALA A 110 13.41 6.21 -25.56
CA ALA A 110 13.44 4.84 -25.06
C ALA A 110 12.06 4.26 -24.69
N GLN A 111 10.97 5.05 -24.74
CA GLN A 111 9.65 4.50 -24.46
C GLN A 111 9.24 3.44 -25.50
N PRO A 112 8.65 2.31 -25.08
CA PRO A 112 7.87 1.48 -25.98
C PRO A 112 6.65 2.29 -26.43
N LEU A 113 6.70 2.82 -27.65
CA LEU A 113 5.64 3.65 -28.22
C LEU A 113 4.28 2.92 -28.13
N PRO A 114 3.17 3.61 -27.79
CA PRO A 114 1.87 2.97 -27.72
C PRO A 114 1.47 2.42 -29.10
N ALA A 115 0.57 1.42 -29.12
CA ALA A 115 0.19 0.70 -30.34
C ALA A 115 -0.35 1.61 -31.47
N GLN A 116 -0.79 2.82 -31.14
CA GLN A 116 -1.05 3.92 -32.07
C GLN A 116 -0.58 5.25 -31.45
N TYR A 117 0.00 6.15 -32.24
CA TYR A 117 0.35 7.52 -31.83
C TYR A 117 0.28 8.51 -32.99
N VAL A 118 0.21 9.80 -32.66
CA VAL A 118 0.33 10.92 -33.60
C VAL A 118 1.55 11.75 -33.24
N ARG A 119 2.29 12.24 -34.24
CA ARG A 119 3.38 13.21 -34.05
C ARG A 119 3.26 14.40 -35.01
N CYS A 120 3.90 15.52 -34.67
CA CYS A 120 4.07 16.63 -35.60
C CYS A 120 5.20 16.36 -36.61
N ASN A 121 4.99 16.77 -37.86
CA ASN A 121 5.94 16.58 -38.96
C ASN A 121 7.17 17.52 -38.87
N ARG A 122 7.07 18.63 -38.14
CA ARG A 122 8.19 19.50 -37.77
C ARG A 122 8.18 19.74 -36.26
N LYS A 123 9.32 20.11 -35.69
CA LYS A 123 9.42 20.57 -34.30
C LYS A 123 8.38 21.66 -34.05
N THR A 124 7.37 21.29 -33.27
CA THR A 124 6.27 22.16 -32.85
C THR A 124 6.37 22.24 -31.34
N ASP A 125 6.56 23.44 -30.83
CA ASP A 125 6.41 23.69 -29.40
C ASP A 125 4.91 23.63 -29.07
N LEU A 126 4.51 22.53 -28.43
CA LEU A 126 3.12 22.28 -28.02
C LEU A 126 2.71 23.13 -26.80
N SER A 127 3.63 23.83 -26.14
CA SER A 127 3.28 24.82 -25.11
C SER A 127 2.82 26.16 -25.70
N THR A 128 3.21 26.47 -26.94
CA THR A 128 2.81 27.71 -27.65
C THR A 128 1.94 27.47 -28.89
N SER A 129 1.60 26.23 -29.23
CA SER A 129 0.73 25.92 -30.37
C SER A 129 -0.10 24.64 -30.19
N THR A 130 -1.41 24.76 -30.41
CA THR A 130 -2.36 23.64 -30.40
C THR A 130 -2.40 22.83 -31.70
N THR A 131 -1.60 23.20 -32.71
CA THR A 131 -1.58 22.54 -34.03
C THR A 131 -0.16 22.24 -34.50
N CYS A 132 0.04 21.05 -35.08
CA CYS A 132 1.34 20.63 -35.59
C CYS A 132 1.80 21.45 -36.79
N LYS A 133 2.95 22.14 -36.66
CA LYS A 133 3.56 22.89 -37.76
C LYS A 133 4.04 21.91 -38.84
N GLY A 134 3.50 22.07 -40.05
CA GLY A 134 3.77 21.19 -41.18
C GLY A 134 2.95 19.89 -41.19
N GLY A 135 1.88 19.80 -40.40
CA GLY A 135 0.98 18.66 -40.36
C GLY A 135 1.40 17.54 -39.41
N THR A 136 0.64 16.45 -39.46
CA THR A 136 0.67 15.31 -38.54
C THR A 136 1.06 14.02 -39.25
N THR A 137 1.81 13.14 -38.56
CA THR A 137 1.94 11.73 -38.95
C THR A 137 1.13 10.89 -37.97
N PHE A 138 0.19 10.08 -38.46
CA PHE A 138 -0.45 9.02 -37.68
C PHE A 138 0.33 7.70 -37.85
N CYS A 139 0.68 7.06 -36.74
CA CYS A 139 1.48 5.84 -36.70
C CYS A 139 0.75 4.71 -35.97
N ARG A 140 0.74 3.49 -36.55
CA ARG A 140 0.12 2.29 -35.99
C ARG A 140 1.09 1.10 -36.00
N GLN A 141 1.18 0.39 -34.90
CA GLN A 141 2.02 -0.80 -34.75
C GLN A 141 1.49 -1.99 -35.58
N LEU A 142 2.41 -2.72 -36.18
CA LEU A 142 2.19 -3.96 -36.92
C LEU A 142 2.66 -5.17 -36.08
N PRO A 143 2.16 -6.40 -36.35
CA PRO A 143 2.63 -7.62 -35.68
C PRO A 143 4.13 -7.91 -35.82
N SER A 144 4.81 -7.27 -36.78
CA SER A 144 6.27 -7.33 -36.98
C SER A 144 7.08 -6.39 -36.06
N GLY A 145 6.43 -5.67 -35.14
CA GLY A 145 7.06 -4.68 -34.24
C GLY A 145 7.41 -3.35 -34.90
N TRP A 146 7.16 -3.19 -36.20
CA TRP A 146 7.27 -1.93 -36.93
C TRP A 146 5.99 -1.09 -36.79
N TYR A 147 6.11 0.23 -36.96
CA TYR A 147 4.99 1.15 -37.11
C TYR A 147 4.79 1.51 -38.57
N GLN A 148 3.57 1.37 -39.08
CA GLN A 148 3.14 2.01 -40.31
C GLN A 148 2.72 3.44 -39.99
N CYS A 149 3.41 4.41 -40.58
CA CYS A 149 3.27 5.84 -40.32
C CYS A 149 2.86 6.59 -41.59
N THR A 150 1.67 7.19 -41.58
CA THR A 150 1.11 7.97 -42.70
C THR A 150 1.17 9.46 -42.37
N ASP A 151 1.84 10.24 -43.23
CA ASP A 151 1.81 11.71 -43.17
C ASP A 151 0.47 12.22 -43.73
N GLU A 152 -0.35 12.82 -42.88
CA GLU A 152 -1.71 13.29 -43.21
C GLU A 152 -1.69 14.50 -44.18
N THR A 153 -0.53 15.14 -44.36
CA THR A 153 -0.37 16.31 -45.26
C THR A 153 -0.25 15.92 -46.73
N ASN A 154 0.22 14.70 -47.02
CA ASN A 154 0.59 14.26 -48.38
C ASN A 154 0.33 12.76 -48.66
N GLY A 155 -0.23 12.03 -47.69
CA GLY A 155 -0.56 10.61 -47.81
C GLY A 155 0.64 9.67 -47.81
N LYS A 156 1.87 10.17 -47.60
CA LYS A 156 3.08 9.34 -47.68
C LYS A 156 3.14 8.36 -46.51
N VAL A 157 3.05 7.08 -46.83
CA VAL A 157 3.31 5.99 -45.90
C VAL A 157 4.82 5.75 -45.78
N THR A 158 5.27 5.54 -44.55
CA THR A 158 6.60 5.08 -44.18
C THR A 158 6.48 3.99 -43.11
N TYR A 159 7.47 3.14 -43.00
CA TYR A 159 7.55 2.12 -41.95
C TYR A 159 8.76 2.42 -41.07
N GLU A 160 8.56 2.49 -39.76
CA GLU A 160 9.64 2.80 -38.81
C GLU A 160 9.65 1.90 -37.58
N ARG A 161 10.84 1.72 -37.01
CA ARG A 161 11.03 1.03 -35.72
C ARG A 161 12.22 1.63 -34.99
N TYR A 162 12.31 1.41 -33.69
CA TYR A 162 13.42 1.84 -32.85
C TYR A 162 14.21 0.61 -32.44
N VAL A 163 15.52 0.59 -32.73
CA VAL A 163 16.43 -0.51 -32.39
C VAL A 163 17.64 0.10 -31.69
N ASN A 164 17.85 -0.24 -30.42
CA ASN A 164 18.92 0.28 -29.57
C ASN A 164 18.96 1.84 -29.59
N GLY A 165 17.80 2.47 -29.35
CA GLY A 165 17.58 3.92 -29.42
C GLY A 165 17.58 4.52 -30.85
N LYS A 166 18.13 3.82 -31.85
CA LYS A 166 18.24 4.33 -33.21
C LYS A 166 16.98 4.06 -34.02
N LYS A 167 16.37 5.13 -34.52
CA LYS A 167 15.22 5.07 -35.43
C LYS A 167 15.65 4.54 -36.80
N GLN A 168 15.05 3.45 -37.24
CA GLN A 168 15.14 2.92 -38.60
C GLN A 168 13.85 3.29 -39.36
N VAL A 169 13.98 3.70 -40.63
CA VAL A 169 12.85 4.09 -41.49
C VAL A 169 13.03 3.51 -42.89
N GLN A 170 11.96 2.96 -43.47
CA GLN A 170 11.93 2.45 -44.84
C GLN A 170 10.60 2.82 -45.54
N SER A 171 10.59 2.82 -46.88
CA SER A 171 9.42 3.14 -47.71
C SER A 171 8.56 1.91 -48.03
N THR A 172 9.13 0.71 -47.99
CA THR A 172 8.44 -0.56 -48.28
C THR A 172 7.92 -1.23 -47.00
N PRO A 173 6.84 -2.03 -47.08
CA PRO A 173 6.38 -2.81 -45.92
C PRO A 173 7.48 -3.75 -45.42
N PRO A 174 7.63 -3.93 -44.09
CA PRO A 174 8.50 -4.96 -43.55
C PRO A 174 7.94 -6.36 -43.88
N PRO A 175 8.78 -7.39 -44.04
CA PRO A 175 8.30 -8.75 -44.25
C PRO A 175 7.46 -9.19 -43.03
N SER A 176 6.29 -9.78 -43.30
CA SER A 176 5.47 -10.39 -42.26
C SER A 176 6.25 -11.53 -41.59
N PRO A 177 6.19 -11.65 -40.24
CA PRO A 177 6.86 -12.75 -39.55
C PRO A 177 6.24 -14.08 -39.96
N SER A 178 6.99 -14.91 -40.68
CA SER A 178 6.60 -16.27 -41.00
C SER A 178 6.47 -17.06 -39.70
N THR A 179 5.29 -17.67 -39.47
CA THR A 179 5.02 -18.49 -38.29
C THR A 179 5.73 -19.84 -38.39
N THR A 180 7.03 -19.84 -38.09
CA THR A 180 7.88 -21.04 -38.11
C THR A 180 7.86 -21.72 -36.75
N THR A 181 7.12 -22.82 -36.64
CA THR A 181 6.98 -23.59 -35.40
C THR A 181 8.22 -24.46 -35.17
N SER A 182 9.17 -23.97 -34.35
CA SER A 182 10.40 -24.70 -34.01
C SER A 182 10.39 -25.16 -32.55
N SER A 183 10.54 -26.47 -32.33
CA SER A 183 10.78 -27.07 -31.02
C SER A 183 12.27 -27.28 -30.80
N THR A 184 12.80 -26.87 -29.65
CA THR A 184 14.24 -26.96 -29.34
C THR A 184 14.45 -27.69 -28.00
N THR A 185 15.08 -28.86 -28.07
CA THR A 185 15.61 -29.58 -26.90
C THR A 185 16.99 -29.05 -26.51
N TRP A 186 17.30 -29.13 -25.21
CA TRP A 186 18.58 -28.67 -24.62
C TRP A 186 19.49 -29.86 -24.25
N PRO A 187 20.81 -29.78 -24.51
CA PRO A 187 21.82 -30.64 -23.88
C PRO A 187 22.41 -29.98 -22.62
N THR A 188 23.08 -30.76 -21.77
CA THR A 188 23.61 -30.34 -20.45
C THR A 188 25.10 -30.65 -20.33
N SER A 189 25.90 -29.76 -19.74
CA SER A 189 27.31 -30.03 -19.39
C SER A 189 27.86 -29.09 -18.31
N SER A 190 28.73 -29.62 -17.45
CA SER A 190 29.45 -28.96 -16.34
C SER A 190 30.58 -29.91 -15.87
N PRO A 191 31.41 -29.59 -14.85
CA PRO A 191 32.39 -28.48 -14.80
C PRO A 191 33.81 -28.97 -14.38
N THR A 192 34.82 -28.10 -14.32
CA THR A 192 36.10 -28.39 -13.60
C THR A 192 36.77 -27.10 -13.10
N PRO A 193 37.28 -27.01 -11.85
CA PRO A 193 37.88 -25.79 -11.27
C PRO A 193 39.42 -25.82 -11.17
N SER A 194 40.02 -24.70 -10.76
CA SER A 194 41.43 -24.58 -10.30
C SER A 194 41.57 -23.44 -9.27
N SER A 195 42.69 -23.39 -8.53
CA SER A 195 42.85 -22.57 -7.31
C SER A 195 44.33 -22.07 -7.15
N PRO A 196 44.81 -21.53 -6.00
CA PRO A 196 45.02 -20.10 -5.80
C PRO A 196 46.49 -19.71 -5.51
N ASP A 197 46.79 -18.42 -5.24
CA ASP A 197 48.05 -18.01 -4.58
C ASP A 197 47.95 -16.66 -3.80
N THR A 198 49.07 -16.16 -3.26
CA THR A 198 49.13 -15.58 -1.89
C THR A 198 49.84 -14.21 -1.79
N ALA A 199 49.50 -13.37 -0.76
CA ALA A 199 50.44 -12.71 0.21
C ALA A 199 50.20 -11.24 0.68
N SER A 200 50.21 -11.07 2.01
CA SER A 200 50.88 -10.00 2.83
C SER A 200 50.28 -8.60 3.12
N THR A 201 50.66 -8.13 4.34
CA THR A 201 50.27 -6.95 5.16
C THR A 201 51.24 -5.72 4.99
N PRO A 202 51.14 -4.53 5.68
CA PRO A 202 50.61 -4.24 7.04
C PRO A 202 49.85 -2.89 7.30
N LEU A 203 49.59 -2.61 8.59
CA LEU A 203 48.80 -1.52 9.22
C LEU A 203 49.59 -0.20 9.46
N PRO A 204 48.95 0.95 9.79
CA PRO A 204 48.67 1.30 11.20
C PRO A 204 47.33 2.07 11.49
N THR A 205 47.11 2.45 12.76
CA THR A 205 45.93 3.10 13.40
C THR A 205 46.41 4.16 14.44
N PRO A 206 45.58 4.91 15.23
CA PRO A 206 44.11 5.15 15.26
C PRO A 206 43.77 6.65 14.89
N THR A 207 42.98 7.56 15.51
CA THR A 207 42.22 7.77 16.80
C THR A 207 41.16 8.91 16.62
N PRO A 208 40.18 9.18 17.54
CA PRO A 208 38.96 9.96 17.22
C PRO A 208 38.71 11.26 18.05
N SER A 209 37.64 11.99 17.69
CA SER A 209 36.69 12.81 18.51
C SER A 209 35.64 13.43 17.56
N ASN A 210 34.32 13.53 17.75
CA ASN A 210 33.36 13.53 18.88
C ASN A 210 32.91 14.93 19.36
N GLU A 211 31.65 15.01 19.83
CA GLU A 211 30.86 16.20 20.23
C GLU A 211 30.37 17.07 19.04
N THR A 212 29.11 17.52 18.89
CA THR A 212 27.95 17.87 19.75
C THR A 212 27.82 19.39 19.94
N GLU A 213 26.83 20.01 19.27
CA GLU A 213 26.39 21.38 19.59
C GLU A 213 24.87 21.55 19.34
N THR A 214 24.24 22.46 20.09
CA THR A 214 22.78 22.67 20.17
C THR A 214 22.35 24.00 19.55
N LEU A 215 21.14 24.06 18.96
CA LEU A 215 20.57 25.29 18.38
C LEU A 215 19.49 25.96 19.27
N PRO A 216 19.55 27.30 19.47
CA PRO A 216 18.46 28.13 20.00
C PRO A 216 17.47 28.59 18.88
N PRO A 217 16.37 29.33 19.20
CA PRO A 217 15.10 29.17 18.46
C PRO A 217 14.58 30.40 17.65
N ASP A 218 13.33 30.24 17.19
CA ASP A 218 12.33 31.24 16.75
C ASP A 218 12.33 31.76 15.31
N GLY A 219 11.12 31.90 14.75
CA GLY A 219 10.85 32.37 13.37
C GLY A 219 9.42 32.11 12.88
N ASN A 220 8.53 33.09 13.02
CA ASN A 220 7.10 33.11 12.61
C ASN A 220 6.74 34.60 12.31
N PRO A 221 5.60 34.99 11.67
CA PRO A 221 4.55 34.27 10.97
C PRO A 221 4.47 34.72 9.46
N PRO A 222 3.40 35.27 8.80
CA PRO A 222 2.20 36.00 9.27
C PRO A 222 0.79 35.51 8.82
N ASP A 223 -0.16 35.66 9.74
CA ASP A 223 -1.55 36.17 9.65
C ASP A 223 -2.59 35.77 8.57
N ALA A 224 -3.81 35.48 9.07
CA ALA A 224 -5.03 36.23 8.73
C ALA A 224 -6.17 36.03 9.77
N GLY A 225 -6.88 37.11 10.15
CA GLY A 225 -8.25 37.04 10.69
C GLY A 225 -8.48 37.29 12.19
N THR A 226 -8.77 38.53 12.57
CA THR A 226 -9.17 38.94 13.94
C THR A 226 -10.69 38.77 14.18
N PRO A 227 -11.15 38.31 15.36
CA PRO A 227 -12.55 38.41 15.79
C PRO A 227 -12.83 39.68 16.62
N THR A 228 -14.08 40.15 16.61
CA THR A 228 -14.55 41.30 17.40
C THR A 228 -15.27 40.86 18.67
N THR A 229 -15.02 41.55 19.79
CA THR A 229 -15.87 41.58 20.99
C THR A 229 -17.06 42.56 20.78
N ASP A 230 -18.04 42.80 21.66
CA ASP A 230 -18.08 42.68 23.13
C ASP A 230 -19.54 42.44 23.65
N PRO A 231 -20.01 42.77 24.88
CA PRO A 231 -20.64 41.76 25.73
C PRO A 231 -22.09 42.05 26.18
N SER A 232 -22.73 41.09 26.85
CA SER A 232 -23.85 41.34 27.80
C SER A 232 -24.09 40.16 28.74
N THR A 233 -24.22 40.46 30.04
CA THR A 233 -24.76 39.54 31.08
C THR A 233 -26.07 40.15 31.60
N PRO A 234 -27.07 39.35 31.98
CA PRO A 234 -27.50 39.44 33.39
C PRO A 234 -27.93 38.09 34.01
N SER A 235 -28.24 38.13 35.31
CA SER A 235 -28.36 36.98 36.21
C SER A 235 -29.67 36.18 36.14
N ALA A 236 -29.53 34.89 36.48
CA ALA A 236 -30.38 34.08 37.36
C ALA A 236 -31.89 33.87 37.06
N SER A 237 -32.28 32.58 37.00
CA SER A 237 -33.33 32.00 37.87
C SER A 237 -33.26 30.46 37.86
N VAL A 238 -33.64 29.83 38.97
CA VAL A 238 -33.76 28.36 39.11
C VAL A 238 -35.22 28.00 39.34
N PRO A 239 -35.78 27.05 38.57
CA PRO A 239 -36.99 26.32 38.97
C PRO A 239 -36.69 24.83 39.20
N THR A 240 -36.97 24.35 40.41
CA THR A 240 -37.05 22.91 40.71
C THR A 240 -38.28 22.31 40.04
N VAL A 241 -38.15 21.16 39.37
CA VAL A 241 -39.30 20.38 38.86
C VAL A 241 -39.28 18.99 39.46
N THR A 242 -40.32 18.68 40.23
CA THR A 242 -40.57 17.35 40.79
C THR A 242 -41.11 16.41 39.69
N ALA A 243 -40.59 15.18 39.63
CA ALA A 243 -41.10 14.14 38.73
C ALA A 243 -41.82 13.04 39.52
N GLU A 244 -43.03 12.70 39.09
CA GLU A 244 -43.88 11.65 39.65
C GLU A 244 -43.64 10.32 38.89
N PRO A 245 -43.69 9.13 39.54
CA PRO A 245 -43.13 7.91 38.94
C PRO A 245 -44.05 7.28 37.88
N THR A 246 -43.61 7.33 36.61
CA THR A 246 -44.26 6.59 35.52
C THR A 246 -43.89 5.11 35.56
N THR A 247 -44.86 4.22 35.36
CA THR A 247 -44.71 2.77 35.43
C THR A 247 -43.72 2.21 34.40
N SER A 248 -42.82 1.33 34.86
CA SER A 248 -41.83 0.66 34.01
C SER A 248 -42.45 -0.52 33.25
N THR A 249 -42.76 -0.33 31.97
CA THR A 249 -43.08 -1.45 31.07
C THR A 249 -41.80 -2.18 30.70
N THR A 250 -41.66 -3.45 31.12
CA THR A 250 -40.47 -4.28 30.84
C THR A 250 -40.38 -4.60 29.35
N SER A 251 -39.70 -3.74 28.59
CA SER A 251 -39.35 -4.02 27.19
C SER A 251 -38.21 -5.04 27.15
N THR A 252 -38.54 -6.30 26.89
CA THR A 252 -37.55 -7.35 26.62
C THR A 252 -36.83 -7.00 25.32
N ALA A 253 -35.58 -6.50 25.44
CA ALA A 253 -34.78 -6.18 24.28
C ALA A 253 -34.56 -7.44 23.41
N PRO A 254 -34.81 -7.39 22.09
CA PRO A 254 -34.57 -8.53 21.22
C PRO A 254 -33.07 -8.82 21.14
N GLU A 255 -32.73 -10.10 21.21
CA GLU A 255 -31.38 -10.61 21.04
C GLU A 255 -30.88 -10.32 19.61
N PRO A 256 -29.66 -9.76 19.41
CA PRO A 256 -29.21 -9.32 18.09
C PRO A 256 -28.85 -10.50 17.20
N SER A 257 -29.70 -10.77 16.21
CA SER A 257 -29.53 -11.85 15.21
C SER A 257 -28.52 -11.48 14.12
N ASN A 258 -27.25 -11.29 14.49
CA ASN A 258 -26.17 -10.78 13.61
C ASN A 258 -26.15 -11.44 12.22
N GLY A 259 -26.20 -12.77 12.14
CA GLY A 259 -26.15 -13.51 10.86
C GLY A 259 -27.34 -13.28 9.91
N ALA A 260 -28.41 -12.62 10.32
CA ALA A 260 -29.50 -12.23 9.43
C ALA A 260 -29.15 -10.99 8.58
N ALA A 261 -28.50 -9.98 9.18
CA ALA A 261 -28.13 -8.75 8.48
C ALA A 261 -27.07 -9.04 7.39
N ASP A 262 -26.02 -9.78 7.75
CA ASP A 262 -24.90 -10.07 6.86
C ASP A 262 -25.36 -10.91 5.64
N GLY A 263 -26.38 -11.76 5.83
CA GLY A 263 -27.04 -12.52 4.78
C GLY A 263 -27.65 -11.67 3.66
N ASP A 264 -28.33 -10.57 4.00
CA ASP A 264 -28.92 -9.63 3.05
C ASP A 264 -27.86 -8.81 2.30
N PHE A 265 -26.74 -8.49 2.96
CA PHE A 265 -25.61 -7.80 2.35
C PHE A 265 -24.93 -8.72 1.30
N ILE A 266 -24.66 -9.98 1.65
CA ILE A 266 -24.11 -10.97 0.71
C ILE A 266 -25.08 -11.22 -0.46
N ALA A 267 -26.39 -11.35 -0.19
CA ALA A 267 -27.40 -11.52 -1.23
C ALA A 267 -27.48 -10.31 -2.19
N THR A 268 -27.36 -9.09 -1.66
CA THR A 268 -27.39 -7.86 -2.46
C THR A 268 -26.12 -7.69 -3.28
N ALA A 269 -24.94 -7.96 -2.70
CA ALA A 269 -23.67 -7.94 -3.43
C ALA A 269 -23.63 -8.97 -4.58
N LYS A 270 -24.19 -10.16 -4.36
CA LYS A 270 -24.37 -11.19 -5.39
C LYS A 270 -25.29 -10.72 -6.52
N LYS A 271 -26.44 -10.12 -6.18
CA LYS A 271 -27.39 -9.53 -7.16
C LYS A 271 -26.76 -8.37 -7.94
N ALA A 272 -25.81 -7.66 -7.34
CA ALA A 272 -25.03 -6.60 -7.96
C ALA A 272 -23.77 -7.10 -8.72
N HIS A 273 -23.58 -8.42 -8.86
CA HIS A 273 -22.47 -9.08 -9.54
C HIS A 273 -21.07 -8.67 -9.01
N LEU A 274 -20.94 -8.44 -7.71
CA LEU A 274 -19.66 -8.16 -7.05
C LEU A 274 -18.93 -9.44 -6.62
N ARG A 275 -17.60 -9.41 -6.63
CA ARG A 275 -16.76 -10.41 -5.96
C ARG A 275 -16.79 -10.15 -4.45
N ILE A 276 -17.38 -11.06 -3.69
CA ILE A 276 -17.63 -10.87 -2.25
C ILE A 276 -16.45 -11.42 -1.45
N TRP A 277 -15.87 -10.59 -0.59
CA TRP A 277 -14.95 -10.99 0.47
C TRP A 277 -15.65 -10.79 1.83
N LEU A 278 -15.39 -11.68 2.79
CA LEU A 278 -15.73 -11.43 4.19
C LEU A 278 -14.47 -10.91 4.89
N GLU A 279 -14.61 -9.90 5.73
CA GLU A 279 -13.51 -9.26 6.46
C GLU A 279 -13.75 -9.33 7.96
N THR A 280 -12.75 -9.79 8.72
CA THR A 280 -12.76 -9.80 10.18
C THR A 280 -11.32 -9.83 10.69
N ASP A 281 -11.10 -9.61 11.99
CA ASP A 281 -9.74 -9.52 12.56
C ASP A 281 -9.52 -10.54 13.69
N LEU A 282 -9.20 -11.77 13.30
CA LEU A 282 -8.97 -12.89 14.23
C LEU A 282 -7.72 -12.70 15.13
N ALA A 283 -6.98 -11.59 14.97
CA ALA A 283 -5.81 -11.28 15.77
C ALA A 283 -6.17 -11.06 17.26
N ASP A 284 -7.24 -10.32 17.53
CA ASP A 284 -7.67 -10.04 18.90
C ASP A 284 -8.30 -11.31 19.53
N ASP A 285 -9.07 -12.10 18.77
CA ASP A 285 -9.55 -13.42 19.22
C ASP A 285 -8.41 -14.40 19.56
N TYR A 286 -7.34 -14.39 18.76
CA TYR A 286 -6.13 -15.20 19.01
C TYR A 286 -5.41 -14.79 20.29
N LEU A 287 -5.41 -13.49 20.61
CA LEU A 287 -4.81 -12.95 21.83
C LEU A 287 -5.72 -13.15 23.06
N ALA A 288 -7.05 -13.19 22.87
CA ALA A 288 -8.02 -13.57 23.90
C ALA A 288 -7.97 -15.08 24.24
N GLY A 289 -7.55 -15.92 23.28
CA GLY A 289 -7.13 -17.31 23.52
C GLY A 289 -7.88 -18.37 22.72
N ASP A 290 -7.52 -19.64 22.94
CA ASP A 290 -7.93 -20.77 22.09
C ASP A 290 -9.44 -20.87 21.85
N THR A 291 -10.26 -20.63 22.87
CA THR A 291 -11.73 -20.71 22.77
C THR A 291 -12.31 -19.58 21.92
N ALA A 292 -11.85 -18.34 22.12
CA ALA A 292 -12.30 -17.17 21.36
C ALA A 292 -11.92 -17.34 19.88
N PHE A 293 -10.62 -17.55 19.61
CA PHE A 293 -10.09 -17.82 18.27
C PHE A 293 -10.85 -18.94 17.55
N THR A 294 -11.10 -20.06 18.22
CA THR A 294 -11.79 -21.20 17.60
C THR A 294 -13.26 -20.88 17.32
N THR A 295 -13.92 -20.06 18.15
CA THR A 295 -15.32 -19.66 17.96
C THR A 295 -15.47 -18.66 16.80
N ALA A 296 -14.69 -17.58 16.79
CA ALA A 296 -14.70 -16.59 15.71
C ALA A 296 -14.32 -17.22 14.35
N LEU A 297 -13.31 -18.10 14.36
CA LEU A 297 -12.94 -18.89 13.19
C LEU A 297 -14.09 -19.79 12.69
N GLN A 298 -14.85 -20.43 13.59
CA GLN A 298 -16.00 -21.26 13.21
C GLN A 298 -17.15 -20.45 12.61
N HIS A 299 -17.40 -19.22 13.11
CA HIS A 299 -18.36 -18.31 12.51
C HIS A 299 -17.91 -17.88 11.10
N LEU A 300 -16.70 -17.31 10.97
CA LEU A 300 -16.11 -16.92 9.68
C LEU A 300 -16.13 -18.08 8.65
N VAL A 301 -15.78 -19.29 9.07
CA VAL A 301 -15.81 -20.49 8.22
C VAL A 301 -17.24 -20.88 7.80
N THR A 302 -18.24 -20.63 8.63
CA THR A 302 -19.64 -20.95 8.32
C THR A 302 -20.17 -20.04 7.22
N ASP A 303 -19.92 -18.73 7.31
CA ASP A 303 -20.36 -17.76 6.30
C ASP A 303 -19.51 -17.82 5.02
N ALA A 304 -18.19 -18.03 5.15
CA ALA A 304 -17.29 -18.11 4.00
C ALA A 304 -17.46 -19.38 3.15
N LYS A 305 -18.11 -20.44 3.68
CA LYS A 305 -18.42 -21.67 2.91
C LYS A 305 -19.37 -21.44 1.75
N ARG A 306 -20.15 -20.35 1.75
CA ARG A 306 -21.12 -20.03 0.69
C ARG A 306 -20.45 -19.94 -0.68
N THR A 307 -21.17 -20.31 -1.75
CA THR A 307 -20.62 -20.33 -3.11
C THR A 307 -20.44 -18.94 -3.75
N ASP A 308 -21.05 -17.90 -3.18
CA ASP A 308 -20.93 -16.50 -3.63
C ASP A 308 -19.74 -15.74 -3.00
N VAL A 309 -19.17 -16.24 -1.90
CA VAL A 309 -17.96 -15.69 -1.27
C VAL A 309 -16.71 -16.12 -2.07
N THR A 310 -15.90 -15.16 -2.47
CA THR A 310 -14.62 -15.34 -3.20
C THR A 310 -13.45 -15.66 -2.26
N GLY A 311 -13.45 -15.06 -1.06
CA GLY A 311 -12.38 -15.22 -0.08
C GLY A 311 -12.67 -14.56 1.26
N VAL A 312 -11.71 -14.68 2.17
CA VAL A 312 -11.74 -14.07 3.50
C VAL A 312 -10.50 -13.22 3.73
N LYS A 313 -10.68 -12.06 4.37
CA LYS A 313 -9.61 -11.28 4.99
C LYS A 313 -9.73 -11.48 6.49
N PHE A 314 -8.72 -12.09 7.11
CA PHE A 314 -8.82 -12.64 8.48
C PHE A 314 -7.97 -11.89 9.51
N ALA A 315 -7.26 -10.86 9.09
CA ALA A 315 -6.56 -9.92 9.95
C ALA A 315 -6.56 -8.53 9.30
N ASP A 316 -6.71 -7.47 10.09
CA ASP A 316 -6.56 -6.09 9.62
C ASP A 316 -5.39 -5.38 10.30
N ASN A 317 -4.69 -4.52 9.55
CA ASN A 317 -3.52 -3.77 10.03
C ASN A 317 -2.49 -4.63 10.81
N LEU A 318 -2.30 -5.89 10.40
CA LEU A 318 -1.64 -6.97 11.15
C LEU A 318 -0.37 -6.51 11.89
N ALA A 319 -0.30 -6.83 13.18
CA ALA A 319 0.83 -6.52 14.08
C ALA A 319 1.13 -5.03 14.33
N TYR A 320 0.27 -4.11 13.86
CA TYR A 320 0.31 -2.71 14.31
C TYR A 320 -0.12 -2.55 15.78
N THR A 321 -0.99 -3.45 16.26
CA THR A 321 -1.51 -3.55 17.63
C THR A 321 -1.59 -5.01 18.08
N GLY A 322 -1.94 -5.23 19.36
CA GLY A 322 -2.18 -6.54 19.97
C GLY A 322 -0.91 -7.35 20.27
N PHE A 323 -0.16 -7.72 19.23
CA PHE A 323 1.02 -8.58 19.35
C PHE A 323 2.21 -7.91 20.04
N SER A 324 3.00 -8.68 20.81
CA SER A 324 4.20 -8.20 21.50
C SER A 324 5.52 -8.67 20.85
N THR A 325 5.49 -9.71 20.01
CA THR A 325 6.67 -10.32 19.38
C THR A 325 6.38 -10.82 17.97
N GLU A 326 7.39 -10.80 17.10
CA GLU A 326 7.29 -11.33 15.73
C GLU A 326 6.82 -12.80 15.72
N GLN A 327 7.31 -13.60 16.66
CA GLN A 327 7.01 -15.03 16.74
C GLN A 327 5.55 -15.31 17.11
N GLN A 328 4.86 -14.41 17.83
CA GLN A 328 3.41 -14.52 18.03
C GLN A 328 2.65 -14.26 16.71
N VAL A 329 3.06 -13.26 15.93
CA VAL A 329 2.44 -12.95 14.63
C VAL A 329 2.59 -14.11 13.65
N ILE A 330 3.77 -14.72 13.59
CA ILE A 330 4.02 -15.89 12.74
C ILE A 330 3.20 -17.11 13.21
N ARG A 331 3.09 -17.36 14.53
CA ARG A 331 2.23 -18.44 15.05
C ARG A 331 0.74 -18.19 14.76
N PHE A 332 0.27 -16.96 14.88
CA PHE A 332 -1.09 -16.58 14.50
C PHE A 332 -1.34 -16.83 13.01
N LEU A 333 -0.49 -16.28 12.13
CA LEU A 333 -0.60 -16.46 10.69
C LEU A 333 -0.65 -17.94 10.31
N ASN A 334 0.33 -18.74 10.76
CA ASN A 334 0.41 -20.15 10.41
C ASN A 334 -0.83 -20.93 10.88
N ARG A 335 -1.36 -20.63 12.08
CA ARG A 335 -2.57 -21.29 12.61
C ARG A 335 -3.82 -20.87 11.85
N ALA A 336 -3.98 -19.58 11.57
CA ALA A 336 -5.13 -19.04 10.87
C ALA A 336 -5.17 -19.50 9.41
N THR A 337 -4.06 -19.41 8.67
CA THR A 337 -4.00 -19.89 7.28
C THR A 337 -4.20 -21.40 7.20
N GLN A 338 -3.53 -22.20 8.04
CA GLN A 338 -3.70 -23.65 8.04
C GLN A 338 -5.17 -24.06 8.27
N ALA A 339 -5.82 -23.47 9.28
CA ALA A 339 -7.20 -23.82 9.60
C ALA A 339 -8.20 -23.30 8.55
N LEU A 340 -8.00 -22.10 8.01
CA LEU A 340 -8.82 -21.54 6.94
C LEU A 340 -8.66 -22.32 5.63
N ARG A 341 -7.43 -22.66 5.20
CA ARG A 341 -7.19 -23.49 4.01
C ARG A 341 -7.85 -24.87 4.13
N ALA A 342 -7.79 -25.50 5.31
CA ALA A 342 -8.42 -26.79 5.57
C ALA A 342 -9.96 -26.72 5.57
N ALA A 343 -10.55 -25.63 6.08
CA ALA A 343 -11.99 -25.47 6.20
C ALA A 343 -12.68 -24.83 4.97
N LEU A 344 -11.92 -24.12 4.15
CA LEU A 344 -12.37 -23.32 3.00
C LEU A 344 -11.55 -23.60 1.73
N PRO A 345 -11.47 -24.86 1.26
CA PRO A 345 -10.67 -25.22 0.08
C PRO A 345 -11.09 -24.43 -1.16
N GLY A 346 -10.12 -23.85 -1.86
CA GLY A 346 -10.34 -23.03 -3.05
C GLY A 346 -10.83 -21.59 -2.78
N LYS A 347 -11.07 -21.19 -1.53
CA LYS A 347 -11.29 -19.78 -1.16
C LYS A 347 -9.96 -19.04 -1.05
N ARG A 348 -9.99 -17.75 -1.39
CA ARG A 348 -8.80 -16.90 -1.25
C ARG A 348 -8.64 -16.39 0.18
N LEU A 349 -7.40 -16.31 0.67
CA LEU A 349 -7.04 -15.73 1.96
C LEU A 349 -6.36 -14.37 1.76
N ALA A 350 -6.67 -13.40 2.63
CA ALA A 350 -6.10 -12.07 2.61
C ALA A 350 -5.77 -11.55 4.02
N ILE A 351 -4.83 -10.60 4.10
CA ILE A 351 -4.52 -9.82 5.30
C ILE A 351 -4.37 -8.33 4.96
N GLY A 352 -4.75 -7.46 5.90
CA GLY A 352 -4.39 -6.05 5.88
C GLY A 352 -3.08 -5.83 6.62
N VAL A 353 -2.18 -4.98 6.12
CA VAL A 353 -0.91 -4.62 6.78
C VAL A 353 -0.67 -3.12 6.75
N VAL A 354 -0.11 -2.59 7.84
CA VAL A 354 0.31 -1.19 7.96
C VAL A 354 1.82 -1.17 8.13
N VAL A 355 2.59 -0.56 7.22
CA VAL A 355 4.07 -0.56 7.29
C VAL A 355 4.60 0.87 7.20
N PRO A 356 4.64 1.64 8.30
CA PRO A 356 4.74 3.10 8.24
C PRO A 356 6.06 3.61 7.64
N GLU A 357 7.17 2.88 7.79
CA GLU A 357 8.46 3.28 7.17
C GLU A 357 8.50 3.13 5.64
N LEU A 358 7.49 2.52 5.00
CA LEU A 358 7.37 2.51 3.53
C LEU A 358 7.25 3.93 2.97
N GLY A 359 6.51 4.81 3.63
CA GLY A 359 6.29 6.20 3.17
C GLY A 359 7.43 7.17 3.47
N CYS A 360 8.49 6.75 4.17
CA CYS A 360 9.60 7.64 4.54
C CYS A 360 10.61 7.94 3.41
N GLY A 361 10.58 7.18 2.31
CA GLY A 361 11.63 7.24 1.29
C GLY A 361 12.99 6.83 1.87
N ASP A 362 13.96 7.71 1.70
CA ASP A 362 15.34 7.67 2.20
C ASP A 362 15.53 8.40 3.56
N SER A 363 14.49 9.08 4.06
CA SER A 363 14.58 9.93 5.26
C SER A 363 14.83 9.11 6.54
N GLN A 364 16.10 8.97 6.92
CA GLN A 364 16.52 8.21 8.11
C GLN A 364 15.87 8.68 9.43
N PRO A 365 15.61 9.99 9.67
CA PRO A 365 14.85 10.44 10.85
C PRO A 365 13.40 9.90 10.86
N CYS A 366 12.75 9.84 9.70
CA CYS A 366 11.41 9.26 9.54
C CYS A 366 11.45 7.75 9.79
N ILE A 367 12.37 7.03 9.14
CA ILE A 367 12.52 5.58 9.29
C ILE A 367 12.76 5.22 10.76
N THR A 368 13.73 5.87 11.41
CA THR A 368 14.09 5.60 12.81
C THR A 368 12.92 5.84 13.76
N ALA A 369 12.21 6.97 13.62
CA ALA A 369 11.08 7.30 14.48
C ALA A 369 9.89 6.35 14.28
N LEU A 370 9.58 5.97 13.04
CA LEU A 370 8.46 5.06 12.75
C LEU A 370 8.76 3.61 13.12
N ARG A 371 10.01 3.13 12.93
CA ARG A 371 10.45 1.83 13.46
C ARG A 371 10.35 1.78 14.98
N LYS A 372 10.72 2.86 15.69
CA LYS A 372 10.55 2.97 17.15
C LYS A 372 9.08 2.96 17.59
N ARG A 373 8.17 3.58 16.82
CA ARG A 373 6.72 3.61 17.12
C ARG A 373 6.00 2.30 16.83
N ALA A 374 6.44 1.53 15.83
CA ALA A 374 5.75 0.35 15.34
C ALA A 374 6.74 -0.79 14.96
N PRO A 375 7.45 -1.37 15.95
CA PRO A 375 8.61 -2.26 15.70
C PRO A 375 8.26 -3.59 15.02
N LEU A 376 7.05 -4.11 15.21
CA LEU A 376 6.61 -5.37 14.58
C LEU A 376 6.20 -5.20 13.12
N VAL A 377 6.00 -3.97 12.62
CA VAL A 377 5.57 -3.70 11.24
C VAL A 377 6.57 -2.84 10.46
N THR A 378 7.83 -3.27 10.54
CA THR A 378 8.92 -2.79 9.71
C THR A 378 8.94 -3.52 8.37
N LYS A 379 9.63 -2.97 7.35
CA LYS A 379 9.80 -3.63 6.04
C LYS A 379 10.36 -5.05 6.21
N GLN A 380 11.30 -5.21 7.14
CA GLN A 380 11.94 -6.49 7.44
C GLN A 380 10.99 -7.51 8.07
N HIS A 381 10.18 -7.10 9.06
CA HIS A 381 9.26 -8.01 9.75
C HIS A 381 8.09 -8.40 8.86
N VAL A 382 7.48 -7.45 8.13
CA VAL A 382 6.39 -7.78 7.19
C VAL A 382 6.87 -8.64 6.03
N ASN A 383 8.10 -8.45 5.54
CA ASN A 383 8.70 -9.37 4.57
C ASN A 383 8.85 -10.80 5.12
N ARG A 384 9.05 -10.99 6.44
CA ARG A 384 9.04 -12.32 7.07
C ARG A 384 7.62 -12.86 7.25
N TYR A 385 6.64 -12.01 7.59
CA TYR A 385 5.23 -12.40 7.62
C TYR A 385 4.72 -12.88 6.26
N LEU A 386 5.05 -12.19 5.16
CA LEU A 386 4.64 -12.58 3.81
C LEU A 386 5.35 -13.84 3.29
N LYS A 387 6.50 -14.20 3.87
CA LYS A 387 7.21 -15.47 3.55
C LYS A 387 6.81 -16.63 4.46
N ALA A 388 6.12 -16.37 5.57
CA ALA A 388 5.61 -17.39 6.49
C ALA A 388 4.11 -17.69 6.27
N GLY A 389 3.31 -16.66 5.97
CA GLY A 389 1.88 -16.79 5.77
C GLY A 389 1.51 -17.20 4.34
N ASP A 390 0.86 -18.36 4.21
CA ASP A 390 0.14 -18.76 2.99
C ASP A 390 -1.11 -17.89 2.77
N VAL A 391 -0.93 -16.73 2.11
CA VAL A 391 -1.99 -15.75 1.83
C VAL A 391 -1.97 -15.35 0.35
N ASP A 392 -3.14 -15.33 -0.30
CA ASP A 392 -3.22 -15.03 -1.74
C ASP A 392 -3.24 -13.53 -2.05
N ARG A 393 -3.47 -12.67 -1.04
CA ARG A 393 -3.62 -11.22 -1.19
C ARG A 393 -3.13 -10.49 0.07
N VAL A 394 -2.53 -9.33 -0.14
CA VAL A 394 -2.12 -8.42 0.94
C VAL A 394 -2.59 -7.01 0.61
N GLU A 395 -3.33 -6.40 1.52
CA GLU A 395 -3.75 -5.00 1.40
C GLU A 395 -2.82 -4.10 2.20
N ILE A 396 -2.00 -3.30 1.51
CA ILE A 396 -1.13 -2.33 2.18
C ILE A 396 -1.95 -1.07 2.45
N ALA A 397 -2.08 -0.71 3.73
CA ALA A 397 -2.71 0.53 4.14
C ALA A 397 -1.94 1.76 3.58
N GLY A 398 -2.64 2.60 2.82
CA GLY A 398 -2.21 3.91 2.36
C GLY A 398 -2.79 5.03 3.25
N GLY A 399 -2.35 6.27 2.99
CA GLY A 399 -3.01 7.49 3.48
C GLY A 399 -2.86 7.84 4.98
N LEU A 400 -2.89 6.85 5.89
CA LEU A 400 -2.99 7.02 7.35
C LEU A 400 -1.97 8.03 7.93
N PHE A 401 -0.72 7.90 7.52
CA PHE A 401 0.40 8.65 8.11
C PHE A 401 0.67 9.99 7.41
N GLY A 402 -0.22 10.45 6.52
CA GLY A 402 -0.06 11.69 5.75
C GLY A 402 -0.01 13.00 6.56
N ARG A 403 -0.25 12.96 7.89
CA ARG A 403 0.14 14.04 8.83
C ARG A 403 1.56 13.81 9.35
N THR A 404 1.81 12.63 9.94
CA THR A 404 3.10 12.20 10.50
C THR A 404 4.28 12.31 9.53
N TYR A 405 4.10 12.04 8.24
CA TYR A 405 5.16 12.17 7.24
C TYR A 405 5.62 13.63 7.03
N ARG A 406 4.72 14.61 7.11
CA ARG A 406 5.01 16.02 6.78
C ARG A 406 5.98 16.71 7.75
N GLN A 407 6.16 16.17 8.95
CA GLN A 407 7.15 16.65 9.92
C GLN A 407 8.59 16.23 9.57
N TYR A 408 8.77 15.35 8.59
CA TYR A 408 10.06 14.92 8.06
C TYR A 408 10.31 15.51 6.68
N GLN A 409 11.59 15.62 6.33
CA GLN A 409 12.05 16.13 5.04
C GLN A 409 12.80 15.04 4.26
N VAL A 410 12.78 15.18 2.94
CA VAL A 410 13.59 14.47 1.95
C VAL A 410 14.20 15.51 0.99
N THR A 411 15.26 15.16 0.27
CA THR A 411 15.80 16.02 -0.78
C THR A 411 14.89 15.97 -2.02
N ASP A 412 14.40 17.12 -2.50
CA ASP A 412 13.70 17.20 -3.77
C ASP A 412 14.69 16.94 -4.93
N PRO A 413 14.51 15.86 -5.72
CA PRO A 413 15.44 15.51 -6.80
C PRO A 413 15.45 16.52 -7.95
N LYS A 414 14.49 17.46 -8.02
CA LYS A 414 14.47 18.54 -9.03
C LYS A 414 15.23 19.80 -8.61
N THR A 415 15.32 20.08 -7.31
CA THR A 415 15.86 21.35 -6.80
C THR A 415 17.04 21.20 -5.85
N GLY A 416 17.34 19.97 -5.38
CA GLY A 416 18.37 19.70 -4.40
C GLY A 416 18.07 20.23 -2.99
N LYS A 417 16.86 20.77 -2.75
CA LYS A 417 16.47 21.39 -1.49
C LYS A 417 15.65 20.43 -0.61
N PRO A 418 15.69 20.56 0.73
CA PRO A 418 14.80 19.83 1.61
C PRO A 418 13.32 20.18 1.33
N THR A 419 12.47 19.17 1.27
CA THR A 419 11.02 19.31 1.12
C THR A 419 10.29 18.34 2.04
N SER A 420 9.14 18.74 2.60
CA SER A 420 8.34 17.87 3.47
C SER A 420 7.81 16.65 2.72
N ILE A 421 7.78 15.48 3.37
CA ILE A 421 7.22 14.28 2.77
C ILE A 421 5.69 14.45 2.62
N THR A 422 5.25 14.72 1.39
CA THR A 422 3.83 14.84 1.02
C THR A 422 3.18 13.46 0.88
N PRO A 423 1.84 13.36 0.88
CA PRO A 423 1.15 12.09 0.59
C PRO A 423 1.56 11.45 -0.75
N ALA A 424 1.82 12.25 -1.79
CA ALA A 424 2.29 11.75 -3.09
C ALA A 424 3.72 11.19 -3.02
N LEU A 425 4.63 11.86 -2.30
CA LEU A 425 6.00 11.36 -2.09
C LEU A 425 5.98 10.08 -1.24
N ALA A 426 5.15 10.03 -0.20
CA ALA A 426 4.99 8.84 0.65
C ALA A 426 4.42 7.64 -0.12
N THR A 427 3.33 7.83 -0.88
CA THR A 427 2.75 6.80 -1.76
C THR A 427 3.79 6.28 -2.76
N ARG A 428 4.56 7.19 -3.38
CA ARG A 428 5.64 6.80 -4.31
C ARG A 428 6.75 6.00 -3.62
N ALA A 429 7.26 6.47 -2.48
CA ALA A 429 8.26 5.76 -1.70
C ALA A 429 7.78 4.37 -1.26
N GLN A 430 6.50 4.27 -0.91
CA GLN A 430 5.85 3.04 -0.49
C GLN A 430 5.77 2.02 -1.63
N TRP A 431 5.27 2.41 -2.80
CA TRP A 431 5.14 1.48 -3.94
C TRP A 431 6.47 1.14 -4.62
N MET A 432 7.45 2.07 -4.62
CA MET A 432 8.82 1.74 -5.00
C MET A 432 9.46 0.74 -4.02
N SER A 433 9.25 0.92 -2.70
CA SER A 433 9.75 -0.03 -1.68
C SER A 433 9.11 -1.42 -1.80
N ILE A 434 7.80 -1.50 -2.06
CA ILE A 434 7.06 -2.76 -2.25
C ILE A 434 7.64 -3.56 -3.43
N LYS A 435 7.93 -2.88 -4.56
CA LYS A 435 8.54 -3.49 -5.74
C LYS A 435 10.00 -3.89 -5.53
N ALA A 436 10.79 -3.07 -4.86
CA ALA A 436 12.18 -3.40 -4.50
C ALA A 436 12.31 -4.53 -3.47
N LEU A 437 11.22 -4.91 -2.80
CA LEU A 437 11.13 -6.06 -1.90
C LEU A 437 10.43 -7.26 -2.54
N GLU A 438 10.04 -7.18 -3.82
CA GLU A 438 9.38 -8.22 -4.61
C GLU A 438 8.12 -8.82 -3.94
N TRP A 439 7.39 -8.06 -3.13
CA TRP A 439 6.23 -8.57 -2.39
C TRP A 439 5.10 -9.09 -3.29
N ASP A 440 5.01 -8.59 -4.53
CA ASP A 440 4.09 -9.09 -5.56
C ASP A 440 4.49 -10.43 -6.20
N THR A 441 5.66 -10.99 -5.83
CA THR A 441 5.99 -12.40 -6.08
C THR A 441 5.47 -13.33 -4.98
N LEU A 442 5.18 -12.80 -3.79
CA LEU A 442 4.71 -13.56 -2.62
C LEU A 442 3.19 -13.64 -2.56
N ALA A 443 2.49 -12.55 -2.87
CA ALA A 443 1.04 -12.47 -2.83
C ALA A 443 0.49 -11.37 -3.75
N GLN A 444 -0.82 -11.40 -4.06
CA GLN A 444 -1.46 -10.32 -4.80
C GLN A 444 -1.52 -9.03 -3.95
N ILE A 445 -0.66 -8.06 -4.23
CA ILE A 445 -0.63 -6.79 -3.48
C ILE A 445 -1.69 -5.80 -3.98
N GLY A 446 -2.43 -5.20 -3.06
CA GLY A 446 -3.39 -4.11 -3.29
C GLY A 446 -3.22 -2.95 -2.32
N VAL A 447 -3.91 -1.83 -2.60
CA VAL A 447 -4.00 -0.66 -1.69
C VAL A 447 -5.22 -0.80 -0.79
N ARG A 448 -5.15 -0.38 0.48
CA ARG A 448 -6.33 0.05 1.26
C ARG A 448 -6.21 1.55 1.55
N GLU A 449 -7.00 2.38 0.88
CA GLU A 449 -6.90 3.85 0.97
C GLU A 449 -8.12 4.45 1.67
N TYR A 450 -7.87 5.05 2.83
CA TYR A 450 -8.88 5.60 3.71
C TYR A 450 -9.13 7.10 3.49
N GLY A 451 -8.08 7.86 3.13
CA GLY A 451 -8.12 9.32 3.10
C GLY A 451 -8.72 9.93 1.83
N LEU A 452 -9.48 9.13 1.05
CA LEU A 452 -10.42 9.60 0.04
C LEU A 452 -11.84 9.79 0.59
N ALA A 453 -12.14 9.27 1.80
CA ALA A 453 -13.32 9.63 2.56
C ALA A 453 -13.21 11.08 3.10
N HIS A 454 -14.35 11.75 3.27
CA HIS A 454 -14.46 13.09 3.83
C HIS A 454 -15.34 13.11 5.08
N THR A 455 -15.20 14.16 5.88
CA THR A 455 -16.08 14.46 7.02
C THR A 455 -17.34 15.19 6.55
N GLY A 456 -18.45 15.00 7.28
CA GLY A 456 -19.69 15.74 7.09
C GLY A 456 -20.47 15.34 5.83
N ASP A 457 -21.62 15.98 5.61
CA ASP A 457 -22.64 15.49 4.67
C ASP A 457 -22.34 15.77 3.20
N THR A 458 -21.38 16.65 2.89
CA THR A 458 -20.98 17.00 1.52
C THR A 458 -19.47 17.10 1.42
N SER A 459 -18.90 16.52 0.36
CA SER A 459 -17.46 16.55 0.10
C SER A 459 -16.95 17.99 -0.05
N PRO A 460 -15.88 18.38 0.66
CA PRO A 460 -15.29 19.72 0.56
C PRO A 460 -14.41 19.91 -0.69
N TRP A 461 -14.34 18.92 -1.60
CA TRP A 461 -13.46 18.97 -2.77
C TRP A 461 -14.23 19.24 -4.06
N THR A 462 -13.79 20.26 -4.80
CA THR A 462 -14.10 20.41 -6.22
C THR A 462 -13.54 19.24 -7.04
N THR A 463 -14.04 19.03 -8.26
CA THR A 463 -13.55 17.98 -9.17
C THR A 463 -12.03 18.02 -9.38
N ALA A 464 -11.44 19.22 -9.48
CA ALA A 464 -9.99 19.38 -9.64
C ALA A 464 -9.21 18.92 -8.38
N GLN A 465 -9.71 19.27 -7.19
CA GLN A 465 -9.11 18.83 -5.91
C GLN A 465 -9.29 17.32 -5.71
N ALA A 466 -10.45 16.77 -6.05
CA ALA A 466 -10.76 15.35 -5.96
C ALA A 466 -9.83 14.51 -6.86
N THR A 467 -9.68 14.88 -8.14
CA THR A 467 -8.72 14.25 -9.06
C THR A 467 -7.29 14.35 -8.54
N ALA A 468 -6.88 15.49 -7.99
CA ALA A 468 -5.55 15.66 -7.40
C ALA A 468 -5.33 14.80 -6.14
N GLN A 469 -6.34 14.59 -5.29
CA GLN A 469 -6.26 13.65 -4.16
C GLN A 469 -6.15 12.20 -4.64
N ILE A 470 -6.91 11.82 -5.67
CA ILE A 470 -6.88 10.46 -6.24
C ILE A 470 -5.49 10.15 -6.82
N GLU A 471 -4.94 11.04 -7.65
CA GLU A 471 -3.59 10.86 -8.22
C GLU A 471 -2.52 10.79 -7.11
N ALA A 472 -2.56 11.70 -6.13
CA ALA A 472 -1.60 11.75 -5.04
C ALA A 472 -1.64 10.53 -4.08
N ARG A 473 -2.77 9.81 -4.01
CA ARG A 473 -2.98 8.69 -3.07
C ARG A 473 -2.91 7.32 -3.72
N ILE A 474 -3.45 7.18 -4.94
CA ILE A 474 -3.55 5.89 -5.63
C ILE A 474 -3.00 5.90 -7.06
N GLY A 475 -2.74 7.06 -7.68
CA GLY A 475 -2.20 7.14 -9.05
C GLY A 475 -0.86 6.43 -9.24
N THR A 476 0.10 6.67 -8.34
CA THR A 476 1.40 5.95 -8.38
C THR A 476 1.24 4.45 -8.09
N ALA A 477 0.29 4.04 -7.24
CA ALA A 477 0.00 2.63 -7.00
C ALA A 477 -0.62 1.97 -8.25
N ILE A 478 -1.55 2.67 -8.92
CA ILE A 478 -2.17 2.28 -10.18
C ILE A 478 -1.10 2.03 -11.27
N GLY A 479 -0.17 2.97 -11.42
CA GLY A 479 0.92 2.92 -12.41
C GLY A 479 1.96 1.85 -12.12
N LEU A 480 2.27 1.59 -10.84
CA LEU A 480 3.16 0.49 -10.42
C LEU A 480 2.43 -0.87 -10.27
N GLY A 481 1.22 -1.00 -10.80
CA GLY A 481 0.54 -2.28 -10.96
C GLY A 481 -0.16 -2.82 -9.72
N ALA A 482 -0.54 -1.97 -8.74
CA ALA A 482 -1.37 -2.38 -7.62
C ALA A 482 -2.66 -3.06 -8.11
N SER A 483 -2.84 -4.34 -7.77
CA SER A 483 -3.84 -5.17 -8.42
C SER A 483 -5.27 -4.73 -8.12
N THR A 484 -5.51 -4.28 -6.88
CA THR A 484 -6.79 -3.79 -6.37
C THR A 484 -6.59 -2.56 -5.48
N ILE A 485 -7.66 -1.81 -5.29
CA ILE A 485 -7.72 -0.58 -4.52
C ILE A 485 -8.99 -0.62 -3.69
N THR A 486 -8.83 -0.95 -2.42
CA THR A 486 -9.91 -1.09 -1.44
C THR A 486 -10.14 0.26 -0.76
N LEU A 487 -11.32 0.83 -0.98
CA LEU A 487 -11.74 2.10 -0.41
C LEU A 487 -12.57 1.88 0.86
N TRP A 488 -12.54 2.84 1.77
CA TRP A 488 -13.53 2.93 2.85
C TRP A 488 -14.92 3.19 2.25
N GLY A 489 -15.96 2.45 2.62
CA GLY A 489 -17.34 2.72 2.19
C GLY A 489 -18.44 2.53 3.24
N HIS A 490 -18.10 2.15 4.48
CA HIS A 490 -19.03 2.35 5.60
C HIS A 490 -19.02 3.81 6.07
N ASN A 491 -20.10 4.24 6.70
CA ASN A 491 -20.10 5.44 7.53
C ASN A 491 -19.20 5.16 8.76
N ALA A 492 -18.52 6.15 9.33
CA ALA A 492 -17.89 6.01 10.63
C ALA A 492 -17.85 7.32 11.42
N THR A 493 -18.32 7.28 12.67
CA THR A 493 -18.24 8.44 13.57
C THR A 493 -16.97 8.39 14.40
N ALA A 494 -16.02 9.27 14.11
CA ALA A 494 -14.80 9.49 14.90
C ALA A 494 -14.67 10.98 15.25
N ASP A 495 -14.23 11.29 16.47
CA ASP A 495 -13.97 12.66 16.94
C ASP A 495 -15.17 13.64 16.79
N GLY A 496 -16.40 13.10 16.88
CA GLY A 496 -17.64 13.84 16.66
C GLY A 496 -17.93 14.18 15.19
N GLN A 497 -17.19 13.59 14.25
CA GLN A 497 -17.33 13.78 12.81
C GLN A 497 -17.71 12.46 12.11
N THR A 498 -18.65 12.56 11.19
CA THR A 498 -19.11 11.46 10.34
C THR A 498 -18.22 11.37 9.09
N TYR A 499 -17.46 10.29 8.96
CA TYR A 499 -16.62 10.00 7.79
C TYR A 499 -17.38 9.16 6.76
N ARG A 500 -17.33 9.56 5.49
CA ARG A 500 -18.07 8.93 4.38
C ARG A 500 -17.32 9.07 3.04
N LEU A 501 -17.48 8.12 2.12
CA LEU A 501 -16.89 8.16 0.77
C LEU A 501 -17.79 8.90 -0.24
N LEU A 502 -19.09 8.64 -0.16
CA LEU A 502 -20.14 9.40 -0.83
C LEU A 502 -20.57 10.58 0.07
N ASN A 503 -21.35 11.50 -0.47
CA ASN A 503 -22.10 12.44 0.38
C ASN A 503 -23.15 11.68 1.21
N ALA A 504 -23.82 12.37 2.14
CA ALA A 504 -24.97 11.83 2.85
C ALA A 504 -26.04 11.30 1.88
N ASP A 505 -26.88 10.37 2.34
CA ASP A 505 -27.97 9.79 1.54
C ASP A 505 -27.47 9.08 0.25
N LEU A 506 -26.21 8.61 0.28
CA LEU A 506 -25.50 7.96 -0.83
C LEU A 506 -25.42 8.81 -2.12
N ALA A 507 -25.45 10.14 -1.99
CA ALA A 507 -25.35 11.03 -3.14
C ALA A 507 -23.93 11.03 -3.72
N ASP A 508 -23.84 10.88 -5.05
CA ASP A 508 -22.56 10.82 -5.77
C ASP A 508 -21.82 12.19 -5.65
N ASN A 509 -20.51 12.17 -5.41
CA ASN A 509 -19.69 13.37 -5.15
C ASN A 509 -18.49 13.47 -6.10
N PRO A 510 -17.73 14.58 -6.12
CA PRO A 510 -16.62 14.75 -7.07
C PRO A 510 -15.51 13.70 -6.95
N THR A 511 -15.26 13.14 -5.76
CA THR A 511 -14.32 12.03 -5.56
C THR A 511 -14.81 10.75 -6.24
N TRP A 512 -16.08 10.37 -6.00
CA TRP A 512 -16.68 9.19 -6.58
C TRP A 512 -16.83 9.29 -8.10
N ASN A 513 -17.24 10.45 -8.60
CA ASN A 513 -17.35 10.72 -10.03
C ASN A 513 -15.96 10.65 -10.72
N ALA A 514 -14.91 11.17 -10.09
CA ALA A 514 -13.55 11.07 -10.61
C ALA A 514 -12.98 9.65 -10.53
N LEU A 515 -13.28 8.86 -9.49
CA LEU A 515 -12.88 7.45 -9.37
C LEU A 515 -13.56 6.56 -10.43
N THR A 516 -14.88 6.71 -10.59
CA THR A 516 -15.67 5.89 -11.52
C THR A 516 -15.43 6.26 -12.97
N GLY A 517 -15.23 7.54 -13.29
CA GLY A 517 -14.90 8.04 -14.62
C GLY A 517 -13.56 7.55 -15.18
N GLN A 518 -12.63 7.07 -14.34
CA GLN A 518 -11.33 6.53 -14.77
C GLN A 518 -11.40 5.08 -15.28
N GLY A 519 -12.58 4.45 -15.32
CA GLY A 519 -12.73 3.06 -15.79
C GLY A 519 -12.12 2.00 -14.86
N LEU A 520 -11.71 2.38 -13.64
CA LEU A 520 -10.99 1.54 -12.68
C LEU A 520 -11.82 0.41 -12.06
N ARG A 521 -13.09 0.22 -12.46
CA ARG A 521 -14.06 -0.72 -11.85
C ARG A 521 -13.49 -2.10 -11.54
N GLY A 522 -12.72 -2.69 -12.45
CA GLY A 522 -12.10 -4.02 -12.29
C GLY A 522 -11.05 -4.13 -11.16
N ARG A 523 -10.54 -2.98 -10.68
CA ARG A 523 -9.53 -2.84 -9.61
C ARG A 523 -10.13 -2.22 -8.34
N LEU A 524 -11.19 -1.41 -8.44
CA LEU A 524 -11.84 -0.81 -7.27
C LEU A 524 -12.64 -1.83 -6.45
N ALA A 525 -12.46 -1.75 -5.13
CA ALA A 525 -13.18 -2.48 -4.10
C ALA A 525 -13.63 -1.50 -2.99
N VAL A 526 -14.62 -1.89 -2.18
CA VAL A 526 -15.09 -1.11 -1.01
C VAL A 526 -15.21 -2.01 0.22
N VAL A 527 -14.88 -1.49 1.40
CA VAL A 527 -15.20 -2.12 2.70
C VAL A 527 -16.48 -1.53 3.29
N ILE A 528 -17.45 -2.39 3.60
CA ILE A 528 -18.71 -2.04 4.25
C ILE A 528 -18.85 -2.77 5.59
N ASP A 529 -19.36 -2.08 6.60
CA ASP A 529 -19.83 -2.65 7.87
C ASP A 529 -21.36 -2.65 7.84
N PRO A 530 -22.02 -3.81 7.93
CA PRO A 530 -23.47 -3.90 8.05
C PRO A 530 -24.06 -3.06 9.19
N ALA A 531 -23.29 -2.81 10.26
CA ALA A 531 -23.69 -1.95 11.38
C ALA A 531 -23.45 -0.44 11.16
N SER A 532 -22.88 -0.03 10.03
CA SER A 532 -22.55 1.38 9.74
C SER A 532 -22.75 1.74 8.26
N THR A 533 -24.02 1.75 7.86
CA THR A 533 -24.50 2.09 6.51
C THR A 533 -25.41 3.32 6.54
N GLU A 534 -25.59 3.97 5.39
CA GLU A 534 -26.60 5.03 5.23
C GLU A 534 -28.01 4.44 5.11
N ARG A 535 -28.16 3.31 4.39
CA ARG A 535 -29.43 2.69 4.01
C ARG A 535 -29.41 1.16 4.02
N GLY A 536 -28.59 0.56 4.89
CA GLY A 536 -28.45 -0.90 4.97
C GLY A 536 -27.80 -1.50 3.71
N ALA A 537 -28.26 -2.69 3.29
CA ALA A 537 -27.72 -3.36 2.11
C ALA A 537 -27.88 -2.56 0.79
N ALA A 538 -28.76 -1.54 0.75
CA ALA A 538 -28.94 -0.68 -0.43
C ALA A 538 -27.66 0.11 -0.81
N ASP A 539 -26.80 0.42 0.17
CA ASP A 539 -25.48 1.04 -0.03
C ASP A 539 -24.64 0.28 -1.08
N ILE A 540 -24.72 -1.05 -1.05
CA ILE A 540 -24.01 -1.94 -1.98
C ILE A 540 -24.42 -1.65 -3.44
N VAL A 541 -25.68 -1.31 -3.69
CA VAL A 541 -26.18 -1.00 -5.05
C VAL A 541 -25.59 0.32 -5.56
N HIS A 542 -25.35 1.30 -4.68
CA HIS A 542 -24.65 2.53 -5.05
C HIS A 542 -23.16 2.26 -5.31
N TYR A 543 -22.46 1.53 -4.43
CA TYR A 543 -21.06 1.18 -4.64
C TYR A 543 -20.85 0.31 -5.88
N ALA A 544 -21.79 -0.58 -6.19
CA ALA A 544 -21.78 -1.42 -7.40
C ALA A 544 -21.91 -0.65 -8.73
N LYS A 545 -22.10 0.68 -8.72
CA LYS A 545 -21.83 1.53 -9.90
C LYS A 545 -20.33 1.58 -10.22
N GLY A 546 -19.48 1.64 -9.20
CA GLY A 546 -18.05 1.94 -9.31
C GLY A 546 -17.08 0.79 -9.03
N VAL A 547 -17.46 -0.19 -8.19
CA VAL A 547 -16.57 -1.30 -7.79
C VAL A 547 -16.88 -2.61 -8.53
N SER A 548 -15.97 -3.58 -8.42
CA SER A 548 -16.19 -4.98 -8.82
C SER A 548 -15.91 -6.00 -7.71
N GLU A 549 -15.50 -5.53 -6.53
CA GLU A 549 -15.36 -6.33 -5.32
C GLU A 549 -15.95 -5.57 -4.12
N ILE A 550 -16.37 -6.30 -3.09
CA ILE A 550 -16.78 -5.73 -1.81
C ILE A 550 -16.25 -6.59 -0.67
N PHE A 551 -15.80 -5.95 0.40
CA PHE A 551 -15.42 -6.56 1.67
C PHE A 551 -16.53 -6.25 2.68
N ILE A 552 -17.18 -7.29 3.19
CA ILE A 552 -18.25 -7.17 4.19
C ILE A 552 -17.64 -7.53 5.55
N LEU A 553 -17.65 -6.59 6.49
CA LEU A 553 -17.16 -6.80 7.85
C LEU A 553 -18.14 -7.70 8.63
N ILE A 554 -17.61 -8.72 9.32
CA ILE A 554 -18.36 -9.65 10.19
C ILE A 554 -17.71 -9.76 11.58
#